data_AF-A0A2E2Q222-F1
#
_entry.id   AF-A0A2E2Q222-F1
#
_cell.length_a   1.000
_cell.length_b   1.000
_cell.length_c   1.000
_cell.angle_alpha   90.00
_cell.angle_beta   90.00
_cell.angle_gamma   90.00
#
_symmetry.space_group_name_H-M   'P 1'
#
loop_
_entity.id
_entity.type
_entity.pdbx_description
1 polymer ?
#
loop_
_entity_poly.entity_id
_entity_poly.type
_entity_poly.pdbx_seq_one_letter_code
_entity_poly.pdbx_strand_id
1 'polypeptide(L)'
;MTVQPAESSAPAEWLLPDRNSWWYLVRFGPRGFERYIRIAFHAHDPRWPSPTSPEDEQPALRQALALLGEHTATPSRAYAAIWEGWTRGDRPSAPVLPIPNRTMLLFQGDLTTMRDAPGSAWQGQGRVLQEPHLVWPEDRSWLVACEVDEEIEFTVGCAEAAADALIGAFGLGARSVTYGENVPLYLS
;
A
#
# COMPACT_ATOMS: atom_id res chain seq x y z
N MET A 1 13.07 11.02 7.35
CA MET A 1 13.96 11.05 6.17
C MET A 1 13.07 11.04 4.92
N THR A 2 13.40 11.75 3.85
CA THR A 2 12.57 11.80 2.62
C THR A 2 12.62 10.47 1.86
N VAL A 3 11.58 10.17 1.09
CA VAL A 3 11.54 9.02 0.18
C VAL A 3 12.62 9.16 -0.89
N GLN A 4 13.31 8.05 -1.20
CA GLN A 4 14.35 7.98 -2.21
C GLN A 4 14.33 6.60 -2.91
N PRO A 5 14.92 6.44 -4.10
CA PRO A 5 15.10 5.12 -4.71
C PRO A 5 15.81 4.15 -3.74
N ALA A 6 15.38 2.89 -3.71
CA ALA A 6 16.07 1.87 -2.94
C ALA A 6 17.46 1.57 -3.53
N GLU A 7 18.39 1.11 -2.70
CA GLU A 7 19.76 0.77 -3.15
C GLU A 7 19.79 -0.47 -4.04
N SER A 8 18.84 -1.39 -3.85
CA SER A 8 18.69 -2.63 -4.64
C SER A 8 17.27 -3.18 -4.51
N SER A 9 16.95 -4.23 -5.27
CA SER A 9 15.68 -4.96 -5.16
C SER A 9 15.65 -5.98 -4.00
N ALA A 10 16.76 -6.20 -3.30
CA ALA A 10 16.89 -7.24 -2.28
C ALA A 10 15.80 -7.19 -1.17
N PRO A 11 15.40 -6.00 -0.67
CA PRO A 11 14.34 -5.90 0.35
C PRO A 11 12.95 -6.39 -0.10
N ALA A 12 12.75 -6.58 -1.40
CA ALA A 12 11.51 -7.02 -2.01
C ALA A 12 11.57 -8.45 -2.59
N GLU A 13 12.71 -9.15 -2.50
CA GLU A 13 12.86 -10.50 -3.09
C GLU A 13 11.87 -11.52 -2.53
N TRP A 14 11.42 -11.33 -1.29
CA TRP A 14 10.42 -12.16 -0.65
C TRP A 14 9.03 -12.10 -1.30
N LEU A 15 8.75 -11.08 -2.14
CA LEU A 15 7.52 -10.97 -2.94
C LEU A 15 7.57 -11.86 -4.20
N LEU A 16 8.77 -12.28 -4.61
CA LEU A 16 9.00 -12.95 -5.89
C LEU A 16 8.32 -14.32 -6.05
N PRO A 17 8.13 -15.16 -5.00
CA PRO A 17 7.41 -16.42 -5.16
C PRO A 17 5.97 -16.25 -5.66
N ASP A 18 5.28 -15.20 -5.22
CA ASP A 18 3.88 -14.93 -5.59
C ASP A 18 3.72 -14.14 -6.88
N ARG A 19 4.82 -13.70 -7.52
CA ARG A 19 4.75 -12.90 -8.77
C ARG A 19 4.06 -13.62 -9.92
N ASN A 20 4.08 -14.96 -9.95
CA ASN A 20 3.37 -15.73 -10.99
C ASN A 20 1.84 -15.69 -10.79
N SER A 21 1.42 -15.41 -9.56
CA SER A 21 0.05 -15.10 -9.14
C SER A 21 -0.13 -13.58 -8.98
N TRP A 22 0.45 -12.80 -9.89
CA TRP A 22 0.61 -11.34 -9.80
C TRP A 22 -0.66 -10.63 -9.34
N TRP A 23 -1.83 -11.06 -9.81
CA TRP A 23 -3.12 -10.48 -9.47
C TRP A 23 -3.42 -10.54 -7.97
N TYR A 24 -3.10 -11.64 -7.31
CA TYR A 24 -3.25 -11.75 -5.86
C TYR A 24 -2.18 -10.97 -5.12
N LEU A 25 -0.94 -10.95 -5.64
CA LEU A 25 0.15 -10.17 -5.04
C LEU A 25 -0.17 -8.68 -4.96
N VAL A 26 -0.70 -8.09 -6.04
CA VAL A 26 -0.99 -6.64 -6.07
C VAL A 26 -2.26 -6.27 -5.30
N ARG A 27 -3.18 -7.22 -5.09
CA ARG A 27 -4.42 -6.98 -4.33
C ARG A 27 -4.33 -7.32 -2.84
N PHE A 28 -3.52 -8.31 -2.46
CA PHE A 28 -3.45 -8.83 -1.09
C PHE A 28 -2.04 -8.78 -0.49
N GLY A 29 -1.02 -8.56 -1.30
CA GLY A 29 0.35 -8.88 -0.91
C GLY A 29 0.69 -10.36 -1.08
N PRO A 30 1.86 -10.78 -0.56
CA PRO A 30 2.26 -12.17 -0.59
C PRO A 30 1.47 -12.99 0.44
N ARG A 31 1.48 -14.31 0.26
CA ARG A 31 0.92 -15.28 1.21
C ARG A 31 1.78 -15.36 2.47
N GLY A 32 1.15 -15.70 3.60
CA GLY A 32 1.87 -16.07 4.83
C GLY A 32 1.65 -15.14 6.01
N PHE A 33 0.87 -14.07 5.86
CA PHE A 33 0.38 -13.31 7.00
C PHE A 33 -0.73 -14.07 7.73
N GLU A 34 -0.84 -13.84 9.04
CA GLU A 34 -1.87 -14.46 9.89
C GLU A 34 -3.27 -13.99 9.53
N ARG A 35 -3.39 -12.70 9.16
CA ARG A 35 -4.67 -12.05 8.84
C ARG A 35 -4.52 -11.17 7.60
N TYR A 36 -5.61 -11.09 6.82
CA TYR A 36 -5.77 -10.13 5.74
C TYR A 36 -7.00 -9.28 6.03
N ILE A 37 -6.81 -7.97 6.09
CA ILE A 37 -7.85 -6.97 6.38
C ILE A 37 -8.06 -6.12 5.14
N ARG A 38 -9.31 -5.98 4.67
CA ARG A 38 -9.67 -4.99 3.67
C ARG A 38 -10.25 -3.76 4.34
N ILE A 39 -9.77 -2.59 3.93
CA ILE A 39 -10.10 -1.29 4.51
C ILE A 39 -10.61 -0.40 3.39
N ALA A 40 -11.79 0.18 3.57
CA ALA A 40 -12.36 1.10 2.60
C ALA A 40 -11.56 2.41 2.53
N PHE A 41 -11.26 2.90 1.33
CA PHE A 41 -10.61 4.21 1.15
C PHE A 41 -11.46 5.35 1.72
N HIS A 42 -12.78 5.23 1.55
CA HIS A 42 -13.80 6.07 2.14
C HIS A 42 -14.65 5.22 3.09
N ALA A 43 -14.09 4.83 4.23
CA ALA A 43 -14.91 4.23 5.28
C ALA A 43 -16.15 5.09 5.49
N HIS A 44 -17.34 4.50 5.29
CA HIS A 44 -18.64 5.16 5.45
C HIS A 44 -18.90 5.48 6.93
N ASP A 45 -18.07 6.33 7.54
CA ASP A 45 -18.39 7.02 8.76
C ASP A 45 -19.27 8.21 8.37
N PRO A 46 -20.54 8.31 8.83
CA PRO A 46 -21.38 9.46 8.57
C PRO A 46 -20.83 10.79 9.13
N ARG A 47 -19.75 10.76 9.93
CA ARG A 47 -18.97 11.94 10.35
C ARG A 47 -17.90 12.38 9.35
N TRP A 48 -17.58 11.56 8.34
CA TRP A 48 -16.62 11.85 7.30
C TRP A 48 -17.35 11.97 5.94
N PRO A 49 -17.67 13.20 5.48
CA PRO A 49 -18.40 13.39 4.24
C PRO A 49 -17.60 12.85 3.05
N SER A 50 -18.31 12.49 1.97
CA SER A 50 -17.70 12.17 0.68
C SER A 50 -16.73 13.29 0.28
N PRO A 51 -15.57 12.95 -0.33
CA PRO A 51 -14.62 13.96 -0.77
C PRO A 51 -15.31 15.01 -1.63
N THR A 52 -15.22 16.27 -1.23
CA THR A 52 -15.76 17.43 -1.98
C THR A 52 -14.69 18.07 -2.87
N SER A 53 -13.43 17.69 -2.69
CA SER A 53 -12.28 18.11 -3.48
C SER A 53 -11.19 17.02 -3.53
N PRO A 54 -10.26 17.06 -4.50
CA PRO A 54 -9.04 16.23 -4.51
C PRO A 54 -8.10 16.48 -3.32
N GLU A 55 -8.39 17.51 -2.51
CA GLU A 55 -7.64 17.90 -1.31
C GLU A 55 -8.21 17.23 -0.06
N ASP A 56 -9.42 16.65 -0.16
CA ASP A 56 -10.07 15.84 0.88
C ASP A 56 -9.50 14.42 0.85
N GLU A 57 -8.19 14.34 1.15
CA GLU A 57 -7.32 13.16 1.27
C GLU A 57 -8.07 11.86 1.56
N GLN A 58 -7.62 10.74 0.98
CA GLN A 58 -7.95 9.41 1.48
C GLN A 58 -7.31 9.24 2.88
N PRO A 59 -8.02 9.50 3.99
CA PRO A 59 -7.39 9.51 5.31
C PRO A 59 -7.05 8.09 5.76
N ALA A 60 -7.75 7.10 5.19
CA ALA A 60 -7.69 5.71 5.63
C ALA A 60 -6.30 5.10 5.43
N LEU A 61 -5.65 5.29 4.27
CA LEU A 61 -4.31 4.76 4.08
C LEU A 61 -3.29 5.42 5.01
N ARG A 62 -3.35 6.77 5.14
CA ARG A 62 -2.43 7.50 6.02
C ARG A 62 -2.61 7.07 7.49
N GLN A 63 -3.85 6.93 7.94
CA GLN A 63 -4.21 6.45 9.27
C GLN A 63 -3.77 4.99 9.48
N ALA A 64 -3.99 4.12 8.48
CA ALA A 64 -3.57 2.72 8.55
C ALA A 64 -2.04 2.60 8.66
N LEU A 65 -1.28 3.34 7.85
CA LEU A 65 0.19 3.36 7.93
C LEU A 65 0.69 3.90 9.27
N ALA A 66 0.02 4.91 9.84
CA ALA A 66 0.36 5.42 11.17
C ALA A 66 0.15 4.36 12.26
N LEU A 67 -1.00 3.66 12.25
CA LEU A 67 -1.28 2.56 13.18
C LEU A 67 -0.29 1.40 13.00
N LEU A 68 -0.04 1.00 11.75
CA LEU A 68 0.90 -0.07 11.42
C LEU A 68 2.34 0.26 11.83
N GLY A 69 2.68 1.54 11.98
CA GLY A 69 3.96 1.98 12.54
C GLY A 69 4.18 1.55 13.98
N GLU A 70 3.12 1.35 14.75
CA GLU A 70 3.19 0.81 16.12
C GLU A 70 3.38 -0.72 16.14
N HIS A 71 3.20 -1.38 14.99
CA HIS A 71 3.27 -2.83 14.80
C HIS A 71 4.48 -3.26 13.95
N THR A 72 5.57 -2.50 14.01
CA THR A 72 6.87 -2.86 13.42
C THR A 72 8.00 -2.45 14.35
N ALA A 73 9.09 -3.23 14.35
CA ALA A 73 10.34 -2.88 15.01
C ALA A 73 11.21 -1.95 14.14
N THR A 74 10.82 -1.67 12.89
CA THR A 74 11.62 -0.91 11.91
C THR A 74 10.88 0.28 11.27
N PRO A 75 10.22 1.16 12.05
CA PRO A 75 9.42 2.25 11.49
C PRO A 75 10.24 3.28 10.69
N SER A 76 11.54 3.41 10.97
CA SER A 76 12.44 4.32 10.26
C SER A 76 12.92 3.78 8.90
N ARG A 77 12.58 2.53 8.57
CA ARG A 77 13.02 1.87 7.34
C ARG A 77 11.88 1.07 6.73
N ALA A 78 11.16 1.74 5.83
CA ALA A 78 10.06 1.18 5.06
C ALA A 78 10.34 1.29 3.56
N TYR A 79 9.59 0.49 2.80
CA TYR A 79 9.69 0.36 1.37
C TYR A 79 8.34 0.62 0.72
N ALA A 80 8.37 1.24 -0.46
CA ALA A 80 7.20 1.41 -1.32
C ALA A 80 7.53 0.91 -2.72
N ALA A 81 6.70 -0.01 -3.25
CA ALA A 81 6.70 -0.36 -4.66
C ALA A 81 5.60 0.41 -5.37
N ILE A 82 5.97 1.10 -6.46
CA ILE A 82 5.07 1.98 -7.21
C ILE A 82 5.09 1.57 -8.67
N TRP A 83 3.91 1.35 -9.26
CA TRP A 83 3.79 0.95 -10.65
C TRP A 83 4.41 1.99 -11.60
N GLU A 84 5.17 1.55 -12.59
CA GLU A 84 5.87 2.47 -13.51
C GLU A 84 4.97 3.09 -14.57
N GLY A 85 3.76 2.55 -14.77
CA GLY A 85 2.82 3.00 -15.81
C GLY A 85 2.02 4.26 -15.47
N TRP A 86 2.25 4.87 -14.30
CA TRP A 86 1.47 6.01 -13.80
C TRP A 86 1.63 7.30 -14.58
N THR A 87 2.77 7.53 -15.23
CA THR A 87 3.05 8.84 -15.80
C THR A 87 3.51 8.76 -17.25
N ARG A 88 3.26 9.86 -17.96
CA ARG A 88 3.81 10.11 -19.30
C ARG A 88 5.23 10.70 -19.24
N GLY A 89 5.82 10.81 -18.04
CA GLY A 89 7.12 11.40 -17.81
C GLY A 89 8.26 10.43 -17.86
N ASP A 90 9.44 10.96 -17.56
CA ASP A 90 10.63 10.16 -17.41
C ASP A 90 10.49 9.25 -16.19
N ARG A 91 10.67 7.96 -16.45
CA ARG A 91 10.74 6.93 -15.43
C ARG A 91 11.93 7.22 -14.49
N PRO A 92 11.72 7.35 -13.16
CA PRO A 92 12.79 7.51 -12.20
C PRO A 92 13.78 6.34 -12.26
N SER A 93 15.06 6.63 -12.02
CA SER A 93 16.07 5.60 -11.86
C SER A 93 15.94 4.96 -10.47
N ALA A 94 15.36 3.77 -10.40
CA ALA A 94 15.18 2.97 -9.19
C ALA A 94 15.22 1.47 -9.50
N PRO A 95 15.52 0.60 -8.51
CA PRO A 95 15.45 -0.85 -8.68
C PRO A 95 14.07 -1.29 -9.17
N VAL A 96 14.07 -2.26 -10.08
CA VAL A 96 12.86 -2.74 -10.75
C VAL A 96 12.35 -4.01 -10.08
N LEU A 97 11.05 -4.06 -9.83
CA LEU A 97 10.30 -5.22 -9.40
C LEU A 97 9.48 -5.74 -10.57
N PRO A 98 9.90 -6.84 -11.22
CA PRO A 98 9.27 -7.33 -12.44
C PRO A 98 8.01 -8.16 -12.13
N ILE A 99 7.03 -7.54 -11.48
CA ILE A 99 5.70 -8.14 -11.26
C ILE A 99 4.97 -8.12 -12.62
N PRO A 100 4.49 -9.27 -13.13
CA PRO A 100 3.77 -9.33 -14.40
C PRO A 100 2.60 -8.34 -14.46
N ASN A 101 2.46 -7.63 -15.58
CA ASN A 101 1.45 -6.58 -15.84
C ASN A 101 1.54 -5.34 -14.94
N ARG A 102 2.41 -5.36 -13.93
CA ARG A 102 2.54 -4.36 -12.88
C ARG A 102 4.01 -4.15 -12.54
N THR A 103 4.88 -3.93 -13.52
CA THR A 103 6.29 -3.63 -13.24
C THR A 103 6.37 -2.41 -12.32
N MET A 104 7.00 -2.56 -11.16
CA MET A 104 7.08 -1.50 -10.16
C MET A 104 8.52 -1.03 -9.95
N LEU A 105 8.66 0.19 -9.47
CA LEU A 105 9.90 0.78 -9.00
C LEU A 105 9.92 0.77 -7.47
N LEU A 106 11.08 0.45 -6.90
CA LEU A 106 11.26 0.34 -5.45
C LEU A 106 11.89 1.60 -4.86
N PHE A 107 11.23 2.12 -3.83
CA PHE A 107 11.67 3.26 -3.04
C PHE A 107 11.77 2.87 -1.57
N GLN A 108 12.55 3.63 -0.82
CA GLN A 108 12.77 3.45 0.61
C GLN A 108 12.75 4.79 1.36
N GLY A 109 12.46 4.74 2.65
CA GLY A 109 12.42 5.93 3.51
C GLY A 109 11.80 5.64 4.86
N ASP A 110 11.43 6.70 5.57
CA ASP A 110 10.70 6.59 6.84
C ASP A 110 9.23 6.24 6.56
N LEU A 111 8.63 5.39 7.40
CA LEU A 111 7.25 4.96 7.23
C LEU A 111 6.27 6.14 7.12
N THR A 112 6.49 7.21 7.87
CA THR A 112 5.63 8.42 7.86
C THR A 112 5.58 9.11 6.50
N THR A 113 6.55 8.81 5.62
CA THR A 113 6.65 9.38 4.27
C THR A 113 6.09 8.46 3.18
N MET A 114 5.79 7.19 3.50
CA MET A 114 5.46 6.18 2.49
C MET A 114 4.16 6.47 1.75
N ARG A 115 3.14 7.05 2.40
CA ARG A 115 1.90 7.45 1.72
C ARG A 115 2.19 8.38 0.53
N ASP A 116 3.13 9.29 0.71
CA ASP A 116 3.45 10.34 -0.25
C ASP A 116 4.61 9.96 -1.18
N ALA A 117 5.02 8.68 -1.16
CA ALA A 117 6.11 8.17 -1.99
C ALA A 117 5.88 8.37 -3.49
N PRO A 118 4.67 8.18 -4.07
CA PRO A 118 4.44 8.43 -5.50
C PRO A 118 4.71 9.87 -5.93
N GLY A 119 4.25 10.86 -5.14
CA GLY A 119 4.54 12.27 -5.39
C GLY A 119 6.02 12.59 -5.23
N SER A 120 6.70 11.91 -4.30
CA SER A 120 8.14 12.10 -4.07
C SER A 120 9.01 11.47 -5.16
N ALA A 121 8.56 10.36 -5.75
CA ALA A 121 9.28 9.60 -6.76
C ALA A 121 9.25 10.27 -8.15
N TRP A 122 8.13 10.93 -8.52
CA TRP A 122 7.94 11.61 -9.80
C TRP A 122 7.90 13.15 -9.66
N GLN A 123 8.94 13.71 -9.04
CA GLN A 123 9.10 15.17 -8.87
C GLN A 123 8.93 15.91 -10.21
N GLY A 124 8.15 17.00 -10.20
CA GLY A 124 8.02 17.90 -11.35
C GLY A 124 6.87 17.61 -12.32
N GLN A 125 6.04 16.60 -12.06
CA GLN A 125 4.89 16.24 -12.93
C GLN A 125 3.51 16.64 -12.40
N GLY A 126 3.45 17.62 -11.48
CA GLY A 126 2.24 17.95 -10.72
C GLY A 126 2.07 17.05 -9.49
N ARG A 127 1.21 17.43 -8.55
CA ARG A 127 0.97 16.67 -7.31
C ARG A 127 0.33 15.33 -7.66
N VAL A 128 1.12 14.26 -7.73
CA VAL A 128 0.59 12.90 -7.88
C VAL A 128 -0.06 12.51 -6.56
N LEU A 129 -1.39 12.52 -6.53
CA LEU A 129 -2.22 12.26 -5.35
C LEU A 129 -2.50 10.77 -5.12
N GLN A 130 -1.67 9.88 -5.65
CA GLN A 130 -1.94 8.44 -5.70
C GLN A 130 -1.30 7.69 -4.54
N GLU A 131 -1.84 6.51 -4.27
CA GLU A 131 -1.34 5.59 -3.24
C GLU A 131 -0.10 4.82 -3.74
N PRO A 132 0.89 4.56 -2.87
CA PRO A 132 1.88 3.51 -3.15
C PRO A 132 1.17 2.16 -3.29
N HIS A 133 1.63 1.31 -4.19
CA HIS A 133 0.89 0.09 -4.54
C HIS A 133 1.16 -1.04 -3.57
N LEU A 134 2.42 -1.13 -3.11
CA LEU A 134 2.79 -2.01 -2.01
C LEU A 134 3.63 -1.20 -1.02
N VAL A 135 3.37 -1.35 0.27
CA VAL A 135 4.17 -0.74 1.35
C VAL A 135 4.43 -1.76 2.45
N TRP A 136 5.68 -1.85 2.92
CA TRP A 136 6.06 -2.72 4.03
C TRP A 136 7.27 -2.17 4.80
N PRO A 137 7.45 -2.51 6.08
CA PRO A 137 8.64 -2.20 6.86
C PRO A 137 9.77 -3.21 6.58
N GLU A 138 11.02 -2.89 6.91
CA GLU A 138 12.19 -3.77 6.74
C GLU A 138 12.00 -5.16 7.39
N ASP A 139 11.38 -5.19 8.57
CA ASP A 139 11.10 -6.44 9.30
C ASP A 139 9.92 -7.25 8.74
N ARG A 140 9.21 -6.72 7.72
CA ARG A 140 8.11 -7.39 7.01
C ARG A 140 6.97 -7.84 7.92
N SER A 141 6.77 -7.17 9.05
CA SER A 141 5.70 -7.53 10.01
C SER A 141 4.29 -7.36 9.45
N TRP A 142 4.15 -6.55 8.40
CA TRP A 142 2.92 -6.34 7.64
C TRP A 142 3.23 -5.89 6.21
N LEU A 143 2.23 -5.95 5.33
CA LEU A 143 2.28 -5.33 4.01
C LEU A 143 0.91 -4.75 3.65
N VAL A 144 0.90 -3.52 3.15
CA VAL A 144 -0.25 -2.87 2.55
C VAL A 144 -0.21 -3.05 1.03
N ALA A 145 -1.34 -3.40 0.43
CA ALA A 145 -1.54 -3.55 -1.01
C ALA A 145 -2.71 -2.67 -1.48
N CYS A 146 -2.41 -1.69 -2.33
CA CYS A 146 -3.36 -0.79 -2.99
C CYS A 146 -3.27 -1.04 -4.50
N GLU A 147 -4.22 -1.80 -5.06
CA GLU A 147 -4.18 -2.08 -6.48
C GLU A 147 -4.75 -0.93 -7.31
N VAL A 148 -4.09 -0.61 -8.43
CA VAL A 148 -4.41 0.56 -9.28
C VAL A 148 -5.83 0.57 -9.84
N ASP A 149 -6.39 -0.61 -10.12
CA ASP A 149 -7.74 -0.74 -10.68
C ASP A 149 -8.83 -0.86 -9.61
N GLU A 150 -8.45 -0.84 -8.32
CA GLU A 150 -9.36 -1.00 -7.18
C GLU A 150 -9.58 0.33 -6.48
N GLU A 151 -10.79 0.88 -6.60
CA GLU A 151 -11.09 2.25 -6.12
C GLU A 151 -11.79 2.27 -4.76
N ILE A 152 -12.13 1.10 -4.21
CA ILE A 152 -13.04 1.01 -3.05
C ILE A 152 -12.32 0.66 -1.75
N GLU A 153 -11.32 -0.22 -1.80
CA GLU A 153 -10.66 -0.80 -0.63
C GLU A 153 -9.17 -1.02 -0.92
N PHE A 154 -8.37 -1.17 0.13
CA PHE A 154 -7.01 -1.70 0.06
C PHE A 154 -6.87 -2.84 1.07
N THR A 155 -5.85 -3.69 0.88
CA THR A 155 -5.62 -4.85 1.75
C THR A 155 -4.40 -4.66 2.62
N VAL A 156 -4.46 -5.12 3.87
CA VAL A 156 -3.32 -5.25 4.77
C VAL A 156 -3.16 -6.71 5.17
N GLY A 157 -2.05 -7.32 4.77
CA GLY A 157 -1.58 -8.57 5.35
C GLY A 157 -0.75 -8.27 6.60
N CYS A 158 -1.11 -8.84 7.75
CA CYS A 158 -0.43 -8.54 9.03
C CYS A 158 -0.60 -9.65 10.07
N ALA A 159 0.09 -9.50 11.21
CA ALA A 159 -0.11 -10.31 12.41
C ALA A 159 -1.45 -9.98 13.10
N GLU A 160 -1.94 -10.89 13.94
CA GLU A 160 -3.24 -10.78 14.62
C GLU A 160 -3.41 -9.47 15.41
N ALA A 161 -2.40 -9.05 16.17
CA ALA A 161 -2.48 -7.81 16.96
C ALA A 161 -2.66 -6.55 16.11
N ALA A 162 -2.01 -6.48 14.94
CA ALA A 162 -2.16 -5.36 14.01
C ALA A 162 -3.55 -5.41 13.33
N ALA A 163 -4.02 -6.60 12.99
CA ALA A 163 -5.35 -6.80 12.43
C ALA A 163 -6.46 -6.32 13.37
N ASP A 164 -6.35 -6.66 14.66
CA ASP A 164 -7.32 -6.23 15.69
C ASP A 164 -7.28 -4.71 15.89
N ALA A 165 -6.09 -4.10 15.87
CA ALA A 165 -5.96 -2.64 15.94
C ALA A 165 -6.61 -1.94 14.74
N LEU A 166 -6.41 -2.45 13.52
CA LEU A 166 -7.05 -1.91 12.32
C LEU A 166 -8.58 -2.05 12.39
N ILE A 167 -9.10 -3.23 12.77
CA ILE A 167 -10.55 -3.43 12.92
C ILE A 167 -11.12 -2.48 13.99
N GLY A 168 -10.43 -2.32 15.11
CA GLY A 168 -10.84 -1.40 16.18
C GLY A 168 -10.87 0.07 15.73
N ALA A 169 -9.90 0.49 14.92
CA ALA A 169 -9.79 1.87 14.45
C ALA A 169 -10.79 2.21 13.34
N PHE A 170 -11.02 1.28 12.41
CA PHE A 170 -11.84 1.52 11.21
C PHE A 170 -13.29 1.03 11.35
N GLY A 171 -13.61 0.22 12.36
CA GLY A 171 -14.96 -0.27 12.62
C GLY A 171 -15.58 -0.94 11.39
N LEU A 172 -16.74 -0.46 10.95
CA LEU A 172 -17.43 -0.97 9.76
C LEU A 172 -16.67 -0.74 8.45
N GLY A 173 -15.67 0.14 8.44
CA GLY A 173 -14.79 0.40 7.30
C GLY A 173 -13.67 -0.62 7.13
N ALA A 174 -13.52 -1.59 8.04
CA ALA A 174 -12.54 -2.68 7.93
C ALA A 174 -13.18 -4.04 8.15
N ARG A 175 -12.70 -5.04 7.40
CA ARG A 175 -13.18 -6.42 7.51
C ARG A 175 -12.07 -7.43 7.26
N SER A 176 -12.16 -8.57 7.93
CA SER A 176 -11.29 -9.71 7.63
C SER A 176 -11.72 -10.41 6.34
N VAL A 177 -10.73 -10.86 5.58
CA VAL A 177 -10.90 -11.67 4.37
C VAL A 177 -9.93 -12.83 4.37
N THR A 178 -10.21 -13.85 3.56
CA THR A 178 -9.23 -14.90 3.27
C THR A 178 -8.32 -14.44 2.13
N TYR A 179 -7.05 -14.88 2.14
CA TYR A 179 -6.15 -14.63 1.02
C TYR A 179 -6.76 -15.11 -0.31
N GLY A 180 -6.84 -14.21 -1.29
CA GLY A 180 -7.36 -14.52 -2.62
C GLY A 180 -8.87 -14.73 -2.69
N GLU A 181 -9.61 -14.34 -1.65
CA GLU A 181 -11.07 -14.28 -1.67
C GLU A 181 -11.55 -13.45 -2.88
N ASN A 182 -12.63 -13.90 -3.52
CA ASN A 182 -13.20 -13.17 -4.65
C ASN A 182 -13.93 -11.92 -4.13
N VAL A 183 -13.32 -10.76 -4.34
CA VAL A 183 -13.79 -9.51 -3.79
C VAL A 183 -13.94 -8.43 -4.87
N PRO A 184 -14.98 -7.57 -4.79
CA PRO A 184 -15.29 -6.59 -5.83
C PRO A 184 -14.19 -5.55 -5.99
N LEU A 185 -14.14 -4.96 -7.19
CA LEU A 185 -13.25 -3.83 -7.54
C LEU A 185 -13.98 -2.49 -7.47
N TYR A 186 -15.30 -2.49 -7.68
CA TYR A 186 -16.16 -1.31 -7.76
C TYR A 186 -17.45 -1.52 -6.94
N LEU A 187 -18.08 -0.43 -6.51
CA LEU A 187 -19.44 -0.47 -5.97
C LEU A 187 -20.41 -0.85 -7.10
N SER A 188 -21.27 -1.84 -6.85
CA SER A 188 -22.32 -2.29 -7.78
C SER A 188 -23.50 -1.33 -7.85
#